data_AF-A0A9D8DM59-F1
#
_entry.id   AF-A0A9D8DM59-F1
#
_cell.length_a   1.000
_cell.length_b   1.000
_cell.length_c   1.000
_cell.angle_alpha   90.00
_cell.angle_beta   90.00
_cell.angle_gamma   90.00
#
_symmetry.space_group_name_H-M   'P 1'
#
loop_
_entity.id
_entity.type
_entity.pdbx_description
1 polymer ?
#
loop_
_entity_poly.entity_id
_entity_poly.type
_entity_poly.pdbx_seq_one_letter_code
_entity_poly.pdbx_strand_id
1 'polypeptide(L)'
;MAHDRVGREASGVDSTSDVEPADRWRCRDVTVRRAQGVEVVFGDGLTHDFPLEELRAWCPCAHCRTTRESGRPSFVGDPGRLTLRDAELVGAWGLRLVWDDGHGTGIFPWDELRRWADAGTPRFGPNSGLGA
;
A
#
# COMPACT_ATOMS: atom_id res chain seq x y z
N MET A 1 25.55 0.91 55.64
CA MET A 1 25.50 -0.21 54.68
C MET A 1 25.06 0.43 53.37
N ALA A 2 25.96 0.84 52.45
CA ALA A 2 26.60 0.01 51.42
C ALA A 2 25.57 -0.96 50.82
N HIS A 3 25.16 -0.85 49.56
CA HIS A 3 25.84 -1.20 48.30
C HIS A 3 25.10 -0.47 47.15
N ASP A 4 25.57 -0.21 45.94
CA ASP A 4 26.84 -0.14 45.25
C ASP A 4 26.46 0.42 43.85
N ARG A 5 27.30 1.25 43.23
CA ARG A 5 27.07 1.79 41.86
C ARG A 5 27.40 0.71 40.83
N VAL A 6 26.59 0.55 39.77
CA VAL A 6 27.11 0.33 38.41
C VAL A 6 26.16 0.95 37.38
N GLY A 7 26.68 1.92 36.62
CA GLY A 7 26.03 2.39 35.39
C GLY A 7 26.36 1.47 34.21
N ARG A 8 25.54 1.57 33.16
CA ARG A 8 26.02 1.38 31.79
C ARG A 8 25.24 2.27 30.85
N GLU A 9 25.93 3.30 30.40
CA GLU A 9 25.62 4.07 29.21
C GLU A 9 26.06 3.27 27.97
N ALA A 10 25.48 3.64 26.82
CA ALA A 10 25.68 3.08 25.49
C ALA A 10 25.01 1.71 25.24
N SER A 11 24.27 1.51 24.16
CA SER A 11 24.55 2.02 22.81
C SER A 11 23.27 2.22 22.02
N GLY A 12 23.27 3.30 21.22
CA GLY A 12 22.31 3.48 20.15
C GLY A 12 22.29 2.26 19.23
N VAL A 13 21.06 1.89 18.84
CA VAL A 13 20.84 1.11 17.64
C VAL A 13 20.38 2.10 16.58
N ASP A 14 21.33 2.89 16.06
CA ASP A 14 21.19 3.40 14.70
C ASP A 14 21.42 2.21 13.78
N SER A 15 20.37 1.41 13.59
CA SER A 15 20.34 0.43 12.51
C SER A 15 19.90 1.17 11.26
N THR A 16 20.81 1.96 10.70
CA THR A 16 20.87 2.18 9.25
C THR A 16 21.30 0.86 8.61
N SER A 17 20.43 -0.16 8.72
CA SER A 17 20.64 -1.46 8.10
C SER A 17 20.75 -1.26 6.60
N ASP A 18 21.79 -1.86 6.01
CA ASP A 18 21.97 -2.02 4.58
C ASP A 18 20.69 -2.61 3.96
N VAL A 19 19.79 -1.74 3.49
CA VAL A 19 18.61 -2.16 2.72
C VAL A 19 19.15 -2.75 1.44
N GLU A 20 19.06 -4.07 1.27
CA GLU A 20 19.38 -4.68 -0.02
C GLU A 20 18.53 -3.99 -1.09
N PRO A 21 19.10 -3.60 -2.25
CA PRO A 21 18.37 -2.80 -3.24
C PRO A 21 17.09 -3.48 -3.76
N ALA A 22 16.96 -4.80 -3.58
CA ALA A 22 15.75 -5.56 -3.86
C ALA A 22 14.63 -5.36 -2.82
N ASP A 23 14.97 -5.06 -1.56
CA ASP A 23 14.01 -4.95 -0.46
C ASP A 23 13.26 -3.63 -0.44
N ARG A 24 13.77 -2.59 -1.12
CA ARG A 24 13.09 -1.30 -1.21
C ARG A 24 11.65 -1.41 -1.72
N TRP A 25 11.36 -2.40 -2.57
CA TRP A 25 10.05 -2.59 -3.19
C TRP A 25 9.09 -3.43 -2.36
N ARG A 26 9.57 -4.05 -1.28
CA ARG A 26 8.75 -4.90 -0.42
C ARG A 26 7.89 -4.04 0.50
N CYS A 27 6.66 -4.49 0.74
CA CYS A 27 5.86 -4.01 1.85
C CYS A 27 6.44 -4.56 3.16
N ARG A 28 6.88 -3.67 4.05
CA ARG A 28 7.33 -3.99 5.40
C ARG A 28 6.17 -4.02 6.37
N ASP A 29 5.27 -3.04 6.27
CA ASP A 29 4.05 -2.95 7.06
C ASP A 29 2.93 -2.27 6.26
N VAL A 30 1.68 -2.59 6.60
CA VAL A 30 0.51 -2.01 5.95
C VAL A 30 -0.61 -1.76 6.98
N THR A 31 -1.06 -0.51 7.05
CA THR A 31 -2.17 -0.11 7.91
C THR A 31 -3.38 0.25 7.05
N VAL A 32 -4.48 -0.49 7.20
CA VAL A 32 -5.74 -0.23 6.49
C VAL A 32 -6.70 0.56 7.36
N ARG A 33 -6.96 1.81 7.00
CA ARG A 33 -7.97 2.68 7.63
C ARG A 33 -9.21 2.69 6.74
N ARG A 34 -10.19 1.83 7.07
CA ARG A 34 -11.33 1.47 6.19
C ARG A 34 -12.18 2.62 5.63
N ALA A 35 -12.10 3.82 6.19
CA ALA A 35 -12.83 5.00 5.72
C ALA A 35 -11.91 6.18 5.32
N GLN A 36 -10.60 5.94 5.18
CA GLN A 36 -9.61 6.99 4.92
C GLN A 36 -8.62 6.59 3.83
N GLY A 37 -7.94 5.44 4.00
CA GLY A 37 -6.91 5.02 3.07
C GLY A 37 -6.10 3.84 3.55
N VAL A 38 -5.01 3.57 2.84
CA VAL A 38 -4.03 2.53 3.15
C VAL A 38 -2.67 3.20 3.29
N GLU A 39 -2.04 3.05 4.44
CA GLU A 39 -0.65 3.44 4.65
C GLU A 39 0.24 2.22 4.41
N VAL A 40 1.30 2.39 3.62
CA VAL A 40 2.29 1.35 3.36
C VAL A 40 3.66 1.84 3.79
N VAL A 41 4.35 1.04 4.59
CA VAL A 41 5.77 1.21 4.91
C VAL A 41 6.56 0.25 4.02
N PHE A 42 7.45 0.78 3.19
CA PHE A 42 8.30 0.01 2.30
C PHE A 42 9.62 -0.40 2.96
N GLY A 43 10.33 -1.35 2.36
CA GLY A 43 11.56 -1.91 2.94
C GLY A 43 12.70 -0.91 3.12
N ASP A 44 12.71 0.20 2.38
CA ASP A 44 13.66 1.32 2.57
C ASP A 44 13.19 2.38 3.58
N GLY A 45 12.09 2.12 4.29
CA GLY A 45 11.51 3.04 5.27
C GLY A 45 10.63 4.13 4.67
N LEU A 46 10.48 4.20 3.34
CA LEU A 46 9.49 5.09 2.73
C LEU A 46 8.10 4.73 3.25
N THR A 47 7.40 5.73 3.78
CA THR A 47 6.01 5.60 4.19
C THR A 47 5.15 6.42 3.25
N HIS A 48 4.06 5.84 2.75
CA HIS A 48 3.14 6.53 1.85
C HIS A 48 1.70 6.20 2.19
N ASP A 49 0.86 7.22 2.30
CA ASP A 49 -0.59 7.10 2.44
C ASP A 49 -1.26 7.12 1.07
N PHE A 50 -2.08 6.12 0.79
CA PHE A 50 -2.90 6.03 -0.41
C PHE A 50 -4.38 6.27 -0.04
N PRO A 51 -4.96 7.42 -0.42
CA PRO A 51 -6.37 7.71 -0.15
C PRO A 51 -7.30 6.70 -0.83
N LEU A 52 -8.42 6.36 -0.19
CA LEU A 52 -9.39 5.42 -0.78
C LEU A 52 -9.91 5.87 -2.14
N GLU A 53 -10.14 7.17 -2.31
CA GLU A 53 -10.65 7.74 -3.55
C GLU A 53 -9.70 7.46 -4.72
N GLU A 54 -8.41 7.67 -4.49
CA GLU A 54 -7.38 7.43 -5.49
C GLU A 54 -7.23 5.93 -5.79
N LEU A 55 -7.15 5.11 -4.73
CA LEU A 55 -7.08 3.65 -4.88
C LEU A 55 -8.29 3.12 -5.66
N ARG A 56 -9.50 3.62 -5.37
CA ARG A 56 -10.73 3.18 -6.04
C ARG A 56 -10.79 3.65 -7.48
N ALA A 57 -10.44 4.90 -7.75
CA ALA A 57 -10.34 5.46 -9.10
C ALA A 57 -9.34 4.68 -9.97
N TRP A 58 -8.27 4.17 -9.34
CA TRP A 58 -7.20 3.41 -9.99
C TRP A 58 -7.23 1.91 -9.73
N CYS A 59 -8.37 1.37 -9.26
CA CYS A 59 -8.55 -0.05 -9.00
C CYS A 59 -8.07 -0.90 -10.19
N PRO A 60 -7.12 -1.83 -10.00
CA PRO A 60 -6.43 -2.51 -11.10
C PRO A 60 -7.22 -3.68 -11.71
N CYS A 61 -8.41 -3.99 -11.19
CA CYS A 61 -9.23 -5.09 -11.70
C CYS A 61 -9.63 -4.87 -13.16
N ALA A 62 -9.88 -5.98 -13.88
CA ALA A 62 -10.17 -5.95 -15.31
C ALA A 62 -11.34 -5.01 -15.66
N HIS A 63 -12.43 -5.07 -14.90
CA HIS A 63 -13.60 -4.21 -15.14
C HIS A 63 -13.29 -2.71 -15.01
N CYS A 64 -12.60 -2.31 -13.92
CA CYS A 64 -12.23 -0.92 -13.69
C CYS A 64 -11.25 -0.43 -14.74
N ARG A 65 -10.31 -1.28 -15.15
CA ARG A 65 -9.34 -0.97 -16.20
C ARG A 65 -10.00 -0.76 -17.55
N THR A 66 -10.82 -1.70 -18.02
CA THR A 66 -11.56 -1.56 -19.29
C THR A 66 -12.47 -0.34 -19.27
N THR A 67 -13.07 -0.01 -18.11
CA THR A 67 -13.85 1.22 -17.95
C THR A 67 -12.97 2.46 -18.18
N ARG A 68 -11.80 2.55 -17.54
CA ARG A 68 -10.84 3.65 -17.75
C ARG A 68 -10.34 3.74 -19.20
N GLU A 69 -9.99 2.61 -19.81
CA GLU A 69 -9.53 2.53 -21.20
C GLU A 69 -10.61 2.98 -22.19
N SER A 70 -11.90 2.80 -21.85
CA SER A 70 -13.03 3.34 -22.62
C SER A 70 -13.25 4.85 -22.43
N GLY A 71 -12.35 5.55 -21.73
CA GLY A 71 -12.45 6.99 -21.45
C GLY A 71 -13.45 7.34 -20.34
N ARG A 72 -13.91 6.34 -19.56
CA ARG A 72 -14.89 6.54 -18.49
C ARG A 72 -14.24 6.41 -17.11
N PRO A 73 -14.65 7.19 -16.11
CA PRO A 73 -14.16 7.01 -14.75
C PRO A 73 -14.58 5.65 -14.19
N SER A 74 -13.67 4.95 -13.50
CA SER A 74 -13.97 3.65 -12.87
C SER A 74 -14.79 3.77 -11.58
N PHE A 75 -14.93 4.99 -11.07
CA PHE A 75 -15.69 5.34 -9.87
C PHE A 75 -16.39 6.68 -10.10
N VAL A 76 -17.69 6.72 -9.82
CA VAL A 76 -18.57 7.90 -9.96
C VAL A 76 -19.38 8.18 -8.70
N GLY A 77 -19.02 7.54 -7.58
CA GLY A 77 -19.72 7.68 -6.30
C GLY A 77 -19.29 8.89 -5.49
N ASP A 78 -19.97 9.10 -4.36
CA ASP A 78 -19.60 10.10 -3.35
C ASP A 78 -18.31 9.65 -2.63
N PRO A 79 -17.18 10.34 -2.83
CA PRO A 79 -15.91 9.94 -2.23
C PRO A 79 -15.95 9.97 -0.70
N GLY A 80 -16.74 10.86 -0.08
CA GLY A 80 -16.89 10.96 1.37
C GLY A 80 -17.67 9.80 2.01
N ARG A 81 -18.29 8.93 1.20
CA ARG A 81 -19.00 7.73 1.64
C ARG A 81 -18.28 6.43 1.32
N LEU A 82 -17.19 6.50 0.57
CA LEU A 82 -16.45 5.32 0.12
C LEU A 82 -15.76 4.65 1.31
N THR A 83 -16.04 3.37 1.52
CA THR A 83 -15.39 2.56 2.55
C THR A 83 -14.94 1.19 2.04
N LEU A 84 -14.01 0.58 2.77
CA LEU A 84 -13.61 -0.80 2.56
C LEU A 84 -14.46 -1.73 3.44
N ARG A 85 -15.08 -2.74 2.81
CA ARG A 85 -15.66 -3.88 3.53
C ARG A 85 -14.57 -4.80 4.07
N ASP A 86 -13.52 -5.01 3.27
CA ASP A 86 -12.41 -5.86 3.66
C ASP A 86 -11.10 -5.50 2.94
N ALA A 87 -9.99 -6.01 3.47
CA ALA A 87 -8.68 -5.93 2.86
C ALA A 87 -7.88 -7.20 3.18
N GLU A 88 -7.33 -7.84 2.15
CA GLU A 88 -6.67 -9.13 2.25
C GLU A 88 -5.26 -9.07 1.64
N LEU A 89 -4.27 -9.58 2.36
CA LEU A 89 -2.94 -9.80 1.79
C LEU A 89 -3.03 -10.91 0.73
N VAL A 90 -2.47 -10.66 -0.45
CA VAL A 90 -2.33 -11.66 -1.51
C VAL A 90 -0.89 -12.13 -1.54
N GLY A 91 -0.64 -13.21 -0.79
CA GLY A 91 0.72 -13.73 -0.59
C GLY A 91 1.67 -12.65 -0.08
N ALA A 92 2.88 -12.62 -0.64
CA ALA A 92 3.88 -11.61 -0.31
C ALA A 92 3.91 -10.41 -1.30
N TRP A 93 2.98 -10.33 -2.26
CA TRP A 93 3.15 -9.47 -3.44
C TRP A 93 2.11 -8.36 -3.60
N GLY A 94 0.97 -8.40 -2.91
CA GLY A 94 0.01 -7.29 -3.00
C GLY A 94 -1.11 -7.31 -1.98
N LEU A 95 -1.98 -6.30 -2.10
CA LEU A 95 -3.16 -6.08 -1.27
C LEU A 95 -4.42 -6.15 -2.13
N ARG A 96 -5.35 -7.04 -1.78
CA ARG A 96 -6.70 -7.03 -2.34
C ARG A 96 -7.59 -6.13 -1.50
N LEU A 97 -8.32 -5.22 -2.14
CA LEU A 97 -9.29 -4.35 -1.48
C LEU A 97 -10.71 -4.72 -1.89
N VAL A 98 -11.61 -4.86 -0.90
CA VAL A 98 -13.04 -5.13 -1.08
C VAL A 98 -13.81 -3.87 -0.70
N TRP A 99 -14.44 -3.25 -1.69
CA TRP A 99 -15.14 -1.98 -1.61
C TRP A 99 -16.59 -2.15 -1.19
N ASP A 100 -17.16 -1.13 -0.57
CA ASP A 100 -18.57 -1.10 -0.17
C ASP A 100 -19.57 -0.97 -1.34
N ASP A 101 -19.10 -0.49 -2.49
CA ASP A 101 -19.84 -0.35 -3.75
C ASP A 101 -19.99 -1.66 -4.56
N GLY A 102 -19.51 -2.78 -4.01
CA GLY A 102 -19.60 -4.12 -4.63
C GLY A 102 -18.39 -4.54 -5.46
N HIS A 103 -17.36 -3.71 -5.61
CA HIS A 103 -16.10 -4.12 -6.22
C HIS A 103 -15.21 -4.85 -5.21
N GLY A 104 -14.40 -5.81 -5.66
CA GLY A 104 -13.52 -6.51 -4.71
C GLY A 104 -12.50 -7.45 -5.32
N THR A 105 -12.19 -7.31 -6.60
CA THR A 105 -11.22 -8.17 -7.31
C THR A 105 -9.93 -7.44 -7.68
N GLY A 106 -9.80 -6.18 -7.27
CA GLY A 106 -8.59 -5.38 -7.50
C GLY A 106 -7.50 -5.76 -6.51
N ILE A 107 -6.38 -6.25 -7.02
CA ILE A 107 -5.17 -6.52 -6.25
C ILE A 107 -4.14 -5.46 -6.60
N PHE A 108 -3.72 -4.69 -5.61
CA PHE A 108 -2.71 -3.65 -5.69
C PHE A 108 -1.35 -4.27 -5.38
N PRO A 109 -0.49 -4.50 -6.39
CA PRO A 109 0.84 -5.05 -6.17
C PRO A 109 1.71 -4.06 -5.40
N TRP A 110 2.57 -4.54 -4.52
CA TRP A 110 3.48 -3.69 -3.76
C TRP A 110 4.44 -2.91 -4.65
N ASP A 111 4.90 -3.53 -5.74
CA ASP A 111 5.80 -2.86 -6.68
C ASP A 111 5.10 -1.69 -7.38
N GLU A 112 3.84 -1.84 -7.79
CA GLU A 112 3.08 -0.75 -8.40
C GLU A 112 2.72 0.36 -7.40
N LEU A 113 2.35 0.01 -6.17
CA LEU A 113 2.15 1.00 -5.11
C LEU A 113 3.45 1.76 -4.84
N ARG A 114 4.60 1.09 -4.88
CA ARG A 114 5.91 1.74 -4.76
C ARG A 114 6.20 2.67 -5.94
N ARG A 115 5.97 2.23 -7.19
CA ARG A 115 6.13 3.11 -8.38
C ARG A 115 5.24 4.34 -8.27
N TRP A 116 4.02 4.16 -7.76
CA TRP A 116 3.10 5.26 -7.52
C TRP A 116 3.68 6.22 -6.48
N ALA A 117 4.12 5.73 -5.32
CA ALA A 117 4.74 6.57 -4.29
C ALA A 117 5.93 7.39 -4.83
N ASP A 118 6.79 6.79 -5.66
CA ASP A 118 7.93 7.48 -6.26
C ASP A 118 7.51 8.51 -7.34
N ALA A 119 6.49 8.19 -8.15
CA ALA A 119 6.08 9.00 -9.30
C ALA A 119 4.97 10.02 -9.01
N GLY A 120 4.30 9.92 -7.86
CA GLY A 120 3.09 10.68 -7.50
C GLY A 120 1.85 10.34 -8.34
N THR A 121 1.92 9.31 -9.19
CA THR A 121 0.80 8.90 -10.05
C THR A 121 0.80 7.39 -10.28
N PRO A 122 -0.37 6.72 -10.30
CA PRO A 122 -0.44 5.28 -10.49
C PRO A 122 -0.11 4.87 -11.92
N ARG A 123 0.54 3.71 -12.05
CA ARG A 123 0.94 3.14 -13.35
C ARG A 123 0.59 1.66 -13.44
N PHE A 124 -0.71 1.34 -13.35
CA PHE A 124 -1.17 -0.03 -13.52
C PHE A 124 -1.23 -0.40 -15.01
N GLY A 125 -0.27 -1.22 -15.46
CA GLY A 125 -0.26 -1.82 -16.79
C GLY A 125 -1.26 -2.98 -16.95
N PRO A 126 -1.35 -3.55 -18.17
CA PRO A 126 -2.30 -4.62 -18.49
C PRO A 126 -2.08 -5.92 -17.69
N ASN A 127 -0.91 -6.10 -17.08
CA ASN A 127 -0.60 -7.28 -16.26
C ASN A 127 -0.54 -6.96 -14.75
N SER A 128 -0.80 -5.71 -14.35
CA SER A 128 -0.76 -5.34 -12.93
C SER A 128 -1.90 -6.04 -12.18
N GLY A 129 -1.56 -6.79 -11.14
CA GLY A 129 -2.51 -7.51 -10.30
C GLY A 129 -2.69 -9.00 -10.59
N LEU A 130 -1.90 -9.60 -11.49
CA LEU A 130 -1.97 -11.06 -11.76
C LEU A 130 -0.95 -11.91 -10.97
N GLY A 131 -0.06 -11.29 -10.20
CA GLY A 131 1.13 -11.97 -9.68
C GLY A 131 2.09 -12.30 -10.82
N ALA A 132 3.38 -12.11 -10.60
CA ALA A 132 4.41 -12.65 -11.50
C ALA A 132 4.70 -14.11 -11.13
#